data_AF-A0A2V7NY80-F1
#
_entry.id   AF-A0A2V7NY80-F1
#
_cell.length_a   1.000
_cell.length_b   1.000
_cell.length_c   1.000
_cell.angle_alpha   90.00
_cell.angle_beta   90.00
_cell.angle_gamma   90.00
#
_symmetry.space_group_name_H-M   'P 1'
#
loop_
_entity.id
_entity.type
_entity.pdbx_description
1 polymer ?
#
loop_
_entity_poly.entity_id
_entity_poly.type
_entity_poly.pdbx_seq_one_letter_code
_entity_poly.pdbx_strand_id
1 'polypeptide(L)'
;VMIHRAIYGTLERFCGFLIEHFAGAFPLWLSPEQVRVLPIADVQAPAARAVHERLRGAGIRSSVDERSETLNYKIRDGETHKVPYMAVVGEREAQAGTVAVRARGAGKKQVVLP
;
A
#
# COMPACT_ATOMS: atom_id res chain seq x y z
N VAL A 1 2.64 48.58 -5.36
CA VAL A 1 3.52 47.40 -5.17
C VAL A 1 2.82 46.18 -5.73
N MET A 2 3.45 45.43 -6.63
CA MET A 2 2.90 44.19 -7.20
C MET A 2 3.67 43.00 -6.62
N ILE A 3 2.97 41.97 -6.14
CA ILE A 3 3.58 40.75 -5.57
C ILE A 3 3.23 39.57 -6.48
N HIS A 4 4.24 39.01 -7.14
CA HIS A 4 4.12 37.73 -7.84
C HIS A 4 4.51 36.60 -6.87
N ARG A 5 3.70 35.54 -6.78
CA ARG A 5 4.00 34.37 -5.94
C ARG A 5 3.68 33.07 -6.66
N ALA A 6 4.58 32.09 -6.52
CA ALA A 6 4.34 30.69 -6.89
C ALA A 6 4.91 29.82 -5.76
N ILE A 7 4.04 29.25 -4.92
CA ILE A 7 4.45 28.54 -3.70
C ILE A 7 5.24 27.27 -4.03
N TYR A 8 4.82 26.54 -5.06
CA TYR A 8 5.44 25.27 -5.48
C TYR A 8 6.29 25.39 -6.76
N GLY A 9 6.26 26.53 -7.44
CA GLY A 9 6.77 26.63 -8.81
C GLY A 9 5.91 25.80 -9.78
N THR A 10 6.53 25.01 -10.66
CA THR A 10 5.83 24.08 -11.56
C THR A 10 5.60 22.74 -10.88
N LEU A 11 4.49 22.06 -11.19
CA LEU A 11 4.16 20.78 -10.57
C LEU A 11 5.18 19.69 -10.93
N GLU A 12 5.74 19.71 -12.14
CA GLU A 12 6.74 18.75 -12.60
C GLU A 12 8.02 18.84 -11.77
N ARG A 13 8.51 20.06 -11.52
CA ARG A 13 9.70 20.29 -10.70
C ARG A 13 9.41 19.95 -9.24
N PHE A 14 8.22 20.29 -8.75
CA PHE A 14 7.80 19.92 -7.40
C PHE A 14 7.74 18.40 -7.22
N CYS A 15 7.16 17.66 -8.18
CA CYS A 15 7.17 16.19 -8.18
C CYS A 15 8.60 15.62 -8.19
N GLY A 16 9.51 16.17 -9.01
CA GLY A 16 10.92 15.79 -9.00
C GLY A 16 11.55 15.97 -7.62
N PHE A 17 11.35 17.13 -6.99
CA PHE A 17 11.79 17.39 -5.62
C PHE A 17 11.20 16.39 -4.62
N LEU A 18 9.90 16.06 -4.70
CA LEU A 18 9.29 15.08 -3.80
C LEU A 18 9.88 13.68 -3.99
N ILE A 19 10.14 13.25 -5.23
CA ILE A 19 10.77 11.96 -5.53
C ILE A 19 12.15 11.88 -4.86
N GLU A 20 12.97 12.92 -5.02
CA GLU A 20 14.31 13.01 -4.42
C GLU A 20 14.23 13.07 -2.89
N HIS A 21 13.39 13.94 -2.34
CA HIS A 21 13.24 14.14 -0.90
C HIS A 21 12.80 12.87 -0.16
N PHE A 22 11.85 12.12 -0.72
CA PHE A 22 11.39 10.88 -0.12
C PHE A 22 12.18 9.65 -0.60
N ALA A 23 13.12 9.82 -1.53
CA ALA A 23 13.72 8.73 -2.30
C ALA A 23 12.65 7.76 -2.86
N GLY A 24 11.47 8.25 -3.26
CA GLY A 24 10.31 7.45 -3.69
C GLY A 24 9.50 6.77 -2.56
N ALA A 25 9.90 6.86 -1.29
CA ALA A 25 9.15 6.33 -0.14
C ALA A 25 8.08 7.33 0.33
N PHE A 26 7.14 7.69 -0.55
CA PHE A 26 6.15 8.72 -0.29
C PHE A 26 5.34 8.48 1.01
N PRO A 27 4.90 9.56 1.68
CA PRO A 27 3.93 9.45 2.76
C PRO A 27 2.62 8.88 2.22
N LEU A 28 1.82 8.28 3.10
CA LEU A 28 0.62 7.52 2.74
C LEU A 28 -0.30 8.29 1.76
N TRP A 29 -0.58 9.55 2.04
CA TRP A 29 -1.51 10.36 1.24
C TRP A 29 -1.01 10.66 -0.18
N LEU A 30 0.31 10.70 -0.40
CA LEU A 30 0.94 10.90 -1.72
C LEU A 30 1.20 9.59 -2.46
N SER A 31 1.25 8.46 -1.76
CA SER A 31 1.66 7.20 -2.37
C SER A 31 0.67 6.73 -3.46
N PRO A 32 1.15 6.36 -4.66
CA PRO A 32 0.27 5.93 -5.76
C PRO A 32 -0.49 4.64 -5.41
N GLU A 33 0.15 3.74 -4.66
CA GLU A 33 -0.42 2.53 -4.09
C GLU A 33 -0.26 2.59 -2.57
N GLN A 34 -1.36 2.78 -1.84
CA GLN A 34 -1.34 2.96 -0.39
C GLN A 34 -1.32 1.64 0.37
N VAL A 35 -2.09 0.66 -0.12
CA VAL A 35 -2.23 -0.67 0.49
C VAL A 35 -2.19 -1.74 -0.59
N ARG A 36 -1.32 -2.75 -0.43
CA ARG A 36 -1.35 -3.96 -1.24
C ARG A 36 -1.95 -5.11 -0.45
N VAL A 37 -3.03 -5.72 -0.95
CA VAL A 37 -3.66 -6.87 -0.31
C VAL A 37 -3.06 -8.17 -0.87
N LEU A 38 -2.62 -9.05 0.02
CA LEU A 38 -1.83 -10.24 -0.29
C LEU A 38 -2.55 -11.50 0.23
N PRO A 39 -3.30 -12.24 -0.60
CA PRO A 39 -3.76 -13.57 -0.23
C PRO A 39 -2.57 -14.54 -0.12
N ILE A 40 -2.58 -15.40 0.90
CA ILE A 40 -1.53 -16.44 1.07
C ILE A 40 -1.67 -17.55 0.02
N ALA A 41 -2.90 -17.95 -0.31
CA ALA A 41 -3.20 -18.92 -1.36
C ALA A 41 -4.45 -18.48 -2.16
N ASP A 42 -4.66 -19.11 -3.31
CA ASP A 42 -5.75 -18.75 -4.24
C ASP A 42 -7.14 -18.86 -3.61
N VAL A 43 -7.31 -19.77 -2.65
CA VAL A 43 -8.59 -19.94 -1.93
C VAL A 43 -8.95 -18.71 -1.07
N GLN A 44 -7.98 -17.88 -0.68
CA GLN A 44 -8.22 -16.61 0.03
C GLN A 44 -8.40 -15.40 -0.90
N ALA A 45 -8.26 -15.56 -2.22
CA ALA A 45 -8.45 -14.46 -3.18
C ALA A 45 -9.82 -13.75 -3.04
N PRO A 46 -10.96 -14.45 -2.85
CA PRO A 46 -12.24 -13.78 -2.62
C PRO A 46 -12.25 -12.88 -1.37
N ALA A 47 -11.62 -13.33 -0.27
CA ALA A 47 -11.51 -12.54 0.95
C ALA A 47 -10.59 -11.32 0.74
N ALA A 48 -9.49 -11.48 0.01
CA ALA A 48 -8.60 -10.38 -0.34
C ALA A 48 -9.30 -9.32 -1.22
N ARG A 49 -10.13 -9.73 -2.19
CA ARG A 49 -10.97 -8.83 -2.99
C ARG A 49 -12.00 -8.08 -2.13
N ALA A 50 -12.62 -8.76 -1.17
CA ALA A 50 -13.56 -8.11 -0.24
C ALA A 50 -12.87 -7.00 0.60
N VAL A 51 -11.64 -7.25 1.07
CA VAL A 51 -10.82 -6.24 1.75
C VAL A 51 -10.51 -5.06 0.81
N HIS A 52 -10.11 -5.35 -0.43
CA HIS A 52 -9.84 -4.31 -1.43
C HIS A 52 -11.06 -3.42 -1.68
N GLU A 53 -12.26 -3.99 -1.85
CA GLU A 53 -13.48 -3.22 -2.06
C GLU A 53 -13.85 -2.37 -0.84
N ARG A 54 -13.64 -2.88 0.39
CA ARG A 54 -13.82 -2.09 1.63
C ARG A 54 -12.87 -0.89 1.67
N LEU A 55 -11.58 -1.11 1.35
CA LEU A 55 -10.58 -0.04 1.32
C LEU A 55 -10.90 0.99 0.23
N ARG A 56 -11.24 0.53 -0.96
CA ARG A 56 -11.61 1.40 -2.08
C ARG A 56 -12.87 2.21 -1.78
N GLY A 57 -13.88 1.60 -1.16
CA GLY A 57 -15.10 2.28 -0.70
C GLY A 57 -14.82 3.38 0.34
N ALA A 58 -13.72 3.25 1.10
CA ALA A 58 -13.22 4.27 2.02
C ALA A 58 -12.29 5.32 1.37
N GLY A 59 -12.10 5.29 0.04
CA GLY A 59 -11.24 6.21 -0.69
C GLY A 59 -9.74 5.87 -0.63
N ILE A 60 -9.38 4.65 -0.20
CA ILE A 60 -7.99 4.19 -0.10
C ILE A 60 -7.58 3.54 -1.42
N ARG A 61 -6.46 4.02 -1.99
CA ARG A 61 -5.84 3.45 -3.20
C ARG A 61 -5.18 2.12 -2.86
N SER A 62 -5.90 1.02 -3.08
CA SER A 62 -5.40 -0.33 -2.82
C SER A 62 -5.36 -1.20 -4.07
N SER A 63 -4.57 -2.27 -4.04
CA SER A 63 -4.48 -3.30 -5.08
C SER A 63 -4.54 -4.70 -4.46
N VAL A 64 -4.79 -5.74 -5.27
CA VAL A 64 -4.70 -7.15 -4.83
C VAL A 64 -3.65 -7.86 -5.67
N ASP A 65 -2.72 -8.56 -5.01
CA ASP A 65 -1.70 -9.38 -5.70
C ASP A 65 -2.07 -10.87 -5.66
N GLU A 66 -2.79 -11.31 -6.69
CA GLU A 66 -3.27 -12.69 -6.84
C GLU A 66 -2.33 -13.58 -7.65
N ARG A 67 -1.10 -13.13 -7.95
CA ARG A 67 -0.13 -13.94 -8.70
C ARG A 67 0.18 -15.23 -7.93
N SER A 68 0.40 -16.35 -8.62
CA SER A 68 0.78 -17.64 -8.01
C SER A 68 2.27 -17.65 -7.61
N GLU A 69 2.65 -16.75 -6.71
CA GLU A 69 4.00 -16.54 -6.20
C GLU A 69 4.04 -16.72 -4.69
N THR A 70 5.22 -17.02 -4.14
CA THR A 70 5.36 -17.14 -2.68
C THR A 70 5.01 -15.82 -1.98
N LEU A 71 4.38 -15.89 -0.79
CA LEU A 71 4.05 -14.68 -0.01
C LEU A 71 5.28 -13.80 0.26
N ASN A 72 6.43 -14.41 0.54
CA ASN A 72 7.69 -13.68 0.76
C ASN A 72 8.13 -12.90 -0.49
N TYR A 73 7.93 -13.47 -1.68
CA TYR A 73 8.20 -12.76 -2.93
C TYR A 73 7.27 -11.55 -3.08
N LYS A 74 5.96 -11.74 -2.91
CA LYS A 74 4.97 -10.65 -2.98
C LYS A 74 5.27 -9.52 -1.99
N ILE A 75 5.67 -9.88 -0.76
CA ILE A 75 6.08 -8.91 0.27
C ILE A 75 7.32 -8.13 -0.20
N ARG A 76 8.36 -8.82 -0.69
CA ARG A 76 9.58 -8.16 -1.20
C ARG A 76 9.29 -7.25 -2.39
N ASP A 77 8.39 -7.66 -3.28
CA ASP A 77 7.94 -6.84 -4.41
C ASP A 77 7.23 -5.57 -3.93
N GLY A 78 6.33 -5.69 -2.95
CA GLY A 78 5.68 -4.53 -2.31
C GLY A 78 6.67 -3.60 -1.60
N GLU A 79 7.70 -4.14 -0.94
CA GLU A 79 8.77 -3.36 -0.32
C GLU A 79 9.63 -2.63 -1.37
N THR A 80 9.92 -3.28 -2.49
CA THR A 80 10.67 -2.70 -3.62
C THR A 80 9.92 -1.52 -4.23
N HIS A 81 8.60 -1.66 -4.39
CA HIS A 81 7.70 -0.60 -4.84
C HIS A 81 7.36 0.42 -3.74
N LYS A 82 7.91 0.27 -2.54
CA LYS A 82 7.74 1.18 -1.40
C LYS A 82 6.27 1.39 -1.02
N VAL A 83 5.44 0.36 -1.17
CA VAL A 83 4.04 0.40 -0.75
C VAL A 83 3.98 0.65 0.77
N PRO A 84 3.24 1.67 1.26
CA PRO A 84 3.18 2.01 2.69
C PRO A 84 2.69 0.85 3.57
N TYR A 85 1.68 0.11 3.12
CA TYR A 85 1.10 -1.01 3.86
C TYR A 85 0.86 -2.23 2.99
N MET A 86 1.11 -3.41 3.54
CA MET A 86 0.72 -4.69 2.96
C MET A 86 -0.25 -5.39 3.91
N ALA A 87 -1.45 -5.72 3.43
CA ALA A 87 -2.47 -6.41 4.19
C ALA A 87 -2.49 -7.88 3.77
N VAL A 88 -1.99 -8.77 4.63
CA VAL A 88 -1.92 -10.21 4.37
C VAL A 88 -3.22 -10.88 4.81
N VAL A 89 -3.77 -11.73 3.95
CA VAL A 89 -5.01 -12.49 4.19
C VAL A 89 -4.69 -13.99 4.11
N GLY A 90 -4.53 -14.61 5.27
CA GLY A 90 -4.47 -16.07 5.42
C GLY A 90 -5.83 -16.68 5.69
N GLU A 91 -5.85 -17.99 5.92
CA GLU A 91 -7.08 -18.72 6.24
C GLU A 91 -7.73 -18.22 7.54
N ARG A 92 -6.94 -18.02 8.59
CA ARG A 92 -7.41 -17.47 9.87
C ARG A 92 -8.00 -16.08 9.70
N GLU A 93 -7.33 -15.22 8.95
CA GLU A 93 -7.76 -13.85 8.67
C GLU A 93 -9.08 -13.83 7.88
N ALA A 94 -9.19 -14.67 6.85
CA ALA A 94 -10.39 -14.81 6.05
C ALA A 94 -11.61 -15.27 6.88
N GLN A 95 -11.42 -16.23 7.79
CA GLN A 95 -12.47 -16.72 8.67
C GLN A 95 -12.88 -15.68 9.74
N ALA A 96 -11.91 -14.95 10.28
CA ALA A 96 -12.14 -13.96 11.34
C ALA A 96 -12.60 -12.59 10.79
N GLY A 97 -12.57 -12.38 9.48
CA GLY A 97 -12.83 -11.08 8.87
C GLY A 97 -11.78 -10.03 9.22
N THR A 98 -10.54 -10.46 9.49
CA THR A 98 -9.41 -9.60 9.86
C THR A 98 -8.34 -9.60 8.77
N VAL A 99 -7.30 -8.78 8.93
CA VAL A 99 -6.12 -8.72 8.07
C VAL A 99 -4.85 -8.55 8.91
N ALA A 100 -3.75 -9.19 8.52
CA ALA A 100 -2.45 -8.97 9.13
C ALA A 100 -1.71 -7.86 8.38
N VAL A 101 -1.64 -6.67 8.97
CA VAL A 101 -1.05 -5.48 8.34
C VAL A 101 0.42 -5.35 8.67
N ARG A 102 1.24 -5.20 7.63
CA ARG A 102 2.67 -4.86 7.70
C ARG A 102 2.87 -3.44 7.21
N ALA A 103 3.52 -2.60 8.01
CA ALA A 103 3.92 -1.26 7.62
C ALA A 103 5.33 -1.25 6.99
N ARG A 104 5.53 -0.40 5.98
CA ARG A 104 6.84 -0.19 5.35
C ARG A 104 7.87 0.21 6.41
N GLY A 105 9.02 -0.48 6.41
CA GLY A 105 10.12 -0.22 7.36
C GLY A 105 9.93 -0.85 8.75
N ALA A 106 8.79 -1.48 9.06
CA ALA A 106 8.56 -2.13 10.36
C ALA A 106 9.20 -3.53 10.50
N GLY A 107 9.95 -3.98 9.48
CA GLY A 107 10.48 -5.34 9.42
C GLY A 107 9.37 -6.39 9.44
N LYS A 108 9.57 -7.49 10.19
CA LYS A 108 8.60 -8.61 10.26
C LYS A 108 7.39 -8.34 11.15
N LYS A 109 7.26 -7.17 11.79
CA LYS A 109 6.13 -6.86 12.66
C LYS A 109 4.84 -6.76 11.85
N GLN A 110 3.82 -7.45 12.34
CA GLN A 110 2.47 -7.41 11.79
C GLN A 110 1.48 -7.08 12.91
N VAL A 111 0.46 -6.32 12.59
CA VAL A 111 -0.66 -6.01 13.50
C VAL A 111 -1.93 -6.54 12.85
N VAL A 112 -2.69 -7.35 13.57
CA VAL A 112 -3.97 -7.87 13.09
C VAL A 112 -5.04 -6.82 13.32
N LEU A 113 -5.77 -6.46 12.26
CA LEU A 113 -6.83 -5.45 12.26
C LEU A 113 -8.12 -6.04 11.64
N PRO A 114 -9.32 -5.55 12.01
CA PRO A 114 -10.60 -5.93 11.39
C PRO A 114 -10.82 -5.31 9.99
#